data_AF-A0A6B3E692-F1
#
_entry.id   AF-A0A6B3E692-F1
#
_cell.length_a   1.000
_cell.length_b   1.000
_cell.length_c   1.000
_cell.angle_alpha   90.00
_cell.angle_beta   90.00
_cell.angle_gamma   90.00
#
_symmetry.space_group_name_H-M   'P 1'
#
loop_
_entity.id
_entity.type
_entity.pdbx_description
1 polymer ?
#
loop_
_entity_poly.entity_id
_entity_poly.type
_entity_poly.pdbx_seq_one_letter_code
_entity_poly.pdbx_strand_id
1 'polypeptide(L)'
;AAAMARRFYLEGKSKIQIAEEFGVSRFKVARVLETALDRDLVRIEIRVPAELDAERSDALRARYGLRHAVVVESPAEADDSPDPENLGEVAADLLGELVHEGDVLGLAWGRS
;
A
#
# COMPACT_ATOMS: atom_id res chain seq x y z
N ALA A 1 -18.94 1.72 19.13
CA ALA A 1 -17.71 1.35 18.40
C ALA A 1 -17.98 1.27 16.90
N ALA A 2 -18.77 0.30 16.42
CA ALA A 2 -19.05 0.10 14.99
C ALA A 2 -19.51 1.36 14.22
N ALA A 3 -20.46 2.13 14.77
CA ALA A 3 -20.95 3.36 14.13
C ALA A 3 -19.88 4.47 13.98
N MET A 4 -18.94 4.56 14.93
CA MET A 4 -17.81 5.50 14.86
C MET A 4 -16.74 5.00 13.88
N ALA A 5 -16.45 3.71 13.88
CA ALA A 5 -15.53 3.07 12.93
C ALA A 5 -16.01 3.23 11.49
N ARG A 6 -17.29 3.00 11.21
CA ARG A 6 -17.89 3.19 9.88
C ARG A 6 -17.69 4.62 9.37
N ARG A 7 -17.99 5.62 10.20
CA ARG A 7 -17.82 7.04 9.84
C ARG A 7 -16.38 7.42 9.54
N PHE A 8 -15.43 6.87 10.30
CA PHE A 8 -14.02 7.16 10.11
C PHE A 8 -13.46 6.46 8.87
N TYR A 9 -13.61 5.14 8.78
CA TYR A 9 -12.95 4.33 7.74
C TYR A 9 -13.71 4.28 6.41
N LEU A 10 -15.05 4.39 6.40
CA LEU A 10 -15.84 4.33 5.17
C LEU A 10 -16.36 5.68 4.70
N GLU A 11 -16.68 6.60 5.61
CA GLU A 11 -17.25 7.92 5.27
C GLU A 11 -16.21 9.04 5.30
N GLY A 12 -14.95 8.75 5.65
CA GLY A 12 -13.85 9.72 5.67
C GLY A 12 -14.02 10.86 6.69
N LYS A 13 -14.93 10.72 7.67
CA LYS A 13 -15.13 11.75 8.68
C LYS A 13 -13.93 11.85 9.61
N SER A 14 -13.55 13.08 9.95
CA SER A 14 -12.50 13.31 10.94
C SER A 14 -12.94 12.89 12.35
N LYS A 15 -11.97 12.61 13.23
CA LYS A 15 -12.22 12.29 14.65
C LYS A 15 -12.96 13.43 15.38
N ILE A 16 -12.84 14.67 14.91
CA ILE A 16 -13.53 15.86 15.47
C ILE A 16 -15.00 15.84 15.07
N GLN A 17 -15.31 15.64 13.79
CA GLN A 17 -16.70 15.56 13.31
C GLN A 17 -17.46 14.40 13.97
N ILE A 18 -16.81 13.26 14.17
CA ILE A 18 -17.40 12.11 14.89
C ILE A 18 -17.58 12.44 16.37
N ALA A 19 -16.64 13.17 16.98
CA ALA A 19 -16.75 13.58 18.38
C ALA A 19 -17.97 14.49 18.61
N GLU A 20 -18.18 15.47 17.74
CA GLU A 20 -19.33 16.37 17.76
C GLU A 20 -20.65 15.61 17.59
N GLU A 21 -20.73 14.70 16.61
CA GLU A 21 -21.94 13.93 16.32
C GLU A 21 -22.36 13.00 17.48
N PHE A 22 -21.40 12.45 18.21
CA PHE A 22 -21.66 11.51 19.31
C PHE A 22 -21.59 12.14 20.70
N GLY A 23 -21.34 13.46 20.80
CA GLY A 23 -21.23 14.16 22.09
C GLY A 23 -20.08 13.64 22.96
N VAL A 24 -18.95 13.26 22.35
CA VAL A 24 -17.76 12.74 23.07
C VAL A 24 -16.51 13.52 22.68
N SER A 25 -15.41 13.35 23.42
CA SER A 25 -14.14 13.98 23.02
C SER A 25 -13.49 13.27 21.83
N ARG A 26 -12.71 14.01 21.02
CA ARG A 26 -11.88 13.43 19.94
C ARG A 26 -10.94 12.32 20.42
N PHE A 27 -10.47 12.41 21.67
CA PHE A 27 -9.62 11.40 22.30
C PHE A 27 -10.40 10.12 22.59
N LYS A 28 -11.66 10.22 23.02
CA LYS A 28 -12.54 9.07 23.20
C LYS A 28 -12.84 8.40 21.85
N VAL A 29 -13.05 9.16 20.79
CA VAL A 29 -13.19 8.60 19.43
C VAL A 29 -11.93 7.84 19.03
N ALA A 30 -10.73 8.43 19.19
CA ALA A 30 -9.47 7.75 18.89
C ALA A 30 -9.33 6.41 19.62
N ARG A 31 -9.56 6.40 20.94
CA ARG A 31 -9.50 5.18 21.76
C ARG A 31 -10.53 4.12 21.36
N VAL A 32 -11.71 4.54 20.92
CA VAL A 32 -12.74 3.63 20.39
C VAL A 32 -12.33 3.01 19.05
N LEU A 33 -11.66 3.77 18.17
CA LEU A 33 -11.13 3.25 16.92
C LEU A 33 -9.99 2.26 17.16
N GLU A 34 -9.06 2.57 18.07
CA GLU A 34 -8.02 1.63 18.53
C GLU A 34 -8.62 0.34 19.07
N THR A 35 -9.58 0.47 20.00
CA THR A 35 -10.28 -0.70 20.57
C THR A 35 -11.02 -1.51 19.49
N ALA A 36 -11.47 -0.87 18.41
CA ALA A 36 -12.14 -1.56 17.31
C ALA A 36 -11.16 -2.39 16.47
N LEU A 37 -9.92 -1.93 16.29
CA LEU A 37 -8.84 -2.70 15.68
C LEU A 37 -8.40 -3.84 16.60
N ASP A 38 -8.14 -3.54 17.88
CA ASP A 38 -7.65 -4.51 18.87
C ASP A 38 -8.61 -5.69 19.08
N ARG A 39 -9.92 -5.45 18.93
CA ARG A 39 -10.97 -6.45 19.11
C ARG A 39 -11.44 -7.09 17.79
N ASP A 40 -10.70 -6.88 16.70
CA ASP A 40 -11.02 -7.40 15.37
C ASP A 40 -12.43 -7.00 14.86
N LEU A 41 -12.96 -5.88 15.37
CA LEU A 41 -14.21 -5.28 14.88
C LEU A 41 -13.97 -4.52 13.56
N VAL A 42 -12.74 -4.05 13.36
CA VAL A 42 -12.24 -3.51 12.10
C VAL A 42 -11.00 -4.29 11.72
N ARG A 43 -10.99 -4.79 10.49
CA ARG A 43 -9.80 -5.37 9.86
C ARG A 43 -9.43 -4.53 8.65
N ILE A 44 -8.19 -4.07 8.60
CA ILE A 44 -7.65 -3.32 7.46
C ILE A 44 -6.79 -4.31 6.68
N GLU A 45 -7.25 -4.65 5.48
CA GLU A 45 -6.49 -5.46 4.53
C GLU A 45 -5.84 -4.52 3.53
N ILE A 46 -4.50 -4.52 3.51
CA ILE A 46 -3.73 -3.84 2.47
C ILE A 46 -3.36 -4.93 1.48
N ARG A 47 -4.05 -4.95 0.34
CA ARG A 47 -3.68 -5.82 -0.77
C ARG A 47 -2.52 -5.21 -1.51
N VAL A 48 -1.33 -5.73 -1.24
CA VAL A 48 -0.21 -5.62 -2.16
C VAL A 48 -0.48 -6.62 -3.29
N PRO A 49 -0.31 -6.25 -4.58
CA PRO A 49 -0.43 -7.19 -5.69
C PRO A 49 0.35 -8.47 -5.39
N ALA A 50 -0.25 -9.64 -5.64
CA ALA A 50 0.29 -10.94 -5.24
C ALA A 50 1.65 -11.23 -5.88
N GLU A 51 1.99 -10.51 -6.95
CA GLU A 51 3.27 -10.60 -7.61
C GLU A 51 4.40 -9.87 -6.86
N LEU A 52 4.14 -9.12 -5.78
CA LEU A 52 5.16 -8.27 -5.14
C LEU A 52 5.54 -8.73 -3.72
N ASP A 53 6.84 -8.88 -3.49
CA ASP A 53 7.43 -9.11 -2.17
C ASP A 53 7.78 -7.77 -1.51
N ALA A 54 6.81 -7.21 -0.78
CA ALA A 54 6.95 -5.92 -0.11
C ALA A 54 8.06 -5.91 0.95
N GLU A 55 8.24 -7.00 1.69
CA GLU A 55 9.24 -7.08 2.75
C GLU A 55 10.67 -7.03 2.17
N ARG A 56 10.93 -7.81 1.10
CA ARG A 56 12.24 -7.74 0.42
C ARG A 56 12.44 -6.42 -0.30
N SER A 57 11.38 -5.82 -0.86
CA SER A 57 11.44 -4.49 -1.47
C SER A 57 11.91 -3.43 -0.46
N ASP A 58 11.30 -3.41 0.74
CA ASP A 58 11.68 -2.51 1.83
C ASP A 58 13.10 -2.79 2.34
N ALA A 59 13.47 -4.07 2.48
CA ALA A 59 14.80 -4.46 2.91
C ALA A 59 15.89 -4.01 1.92
N LEU A 60 15.67 -4.17 0.60
CA LEU A 60 16.59 -3.68 -0.43
C LEU A 60 16.71 -2.15 -0.38
N ARG A 61 15.57 -1.46 -0.26
CA ARG A 61 15.53 -0.01 -0.18
C ARG A 61 16.34 0.50 1.01
N ALA A 62 16.12 -0.06 2.19
CA ALA A 62 16.82 0.32 3.41
C ALA A 62 18.32 0.00 3.36
N ARG A 63 18.68 -1.19 2.87
CA ARG A 63 20.07 -1.65 2.83
C ARG A 63 20.94 -0.86 1.87
N TYR A 64 20.39 -0.49 0.71
CA TYR A 64 21.16 0.15 -0.37
C TYR A 64 20.83 1.64 -0.55
N GLY A 65 19.91 2.20 0.24
CA GLY A 65 19.52 3.61 0.14
C GLY A 65 18.82 3.95 -1.18
N LEU A 66 18.07 2.99 -1.74
CA LEU A 66 17.38 3.19 -3.02
C LEU A 66 16.18 4.12 -2.84
N ARG A 67 15.85 4.90 -3.87
CA ARG A 67 14.62 5.71 -3.86
C ARG A 67 13.38 4.83 -4.02
N HIS A 68 13.47 3.85 -4.91
CA HIS A 68 12.44 2.85 -5.18
C HIS A 68 13.12 1.49 -5.37
N ALA A 69 12.51 0.44 -4.83
CA ALA A 69 12.88 -0.95 -5.04
C ALA A 69 11.59 -1.75 -5.02
N VAL A 70 11.41 -2.60 -6.02
CA VAL A 70 10.26 -3.49 -6.14
C VAL A 70 10.80 -4.87 -6.45
N VAL A 71 10.36 -5.86 -5.68
CA VAL A 71 10.72 -7.26 -5.85
C VAL A 71 9.48 -7.99 -6.34
N VAL A 72 9.60 -8.61 -7.51
CA VAL A 72 8.54 -9.42 -8.11
C VAL A 72 8.81 -10.89 -7.78
N GLU A 73 7.80 -11.59 -7.28
CA GLU A 73 7.86 -13.03 -7.07
C GLU A 73 7.76 -13.77 -8.42
N SER A 74 8.68 -14.70 -8.65
CA SER A 74 8.56 -15.63 -9.78
C SER A 74 7.65 -16.79 -9.37
N PRO A 75 6.67 -17.20 -10.19
CA PRO A 75 5.82 -18.34 -9.89
C PRO A 75 6.67 -19.60 -9.65
N ALA A 76 6.47 -20.27 -8.51
CA ALA A 76 7.24 -21.45 -8.12
C ALA A 76 7.04 -22.69 -9.03
N GLU A 77 6.02 -22.67 -9.89
CA GLU A 77 5.70 -23.75 -10.84
C GLU A 77 6.32 -23.53 -12.23
N ALA A 78 6.86 -22.34 -12.50
CA ALA A 78 7.67 -22.08 -13.69
C ALA A 78 9.10 -22.55 -13.39
N ASP A 79 9.73 -23.22 -14.34
CA ASP A 79 11.01 -23.95 -14.25
C ASP A 79 12.23 -23.02 -14.04
N ASP A 80 12.22 -22.23 -12.95
CA ASP A 80 13.15 -21.12 -12.66
C ASP A 80 13.33 -20.16 -13.85
N SER A 81 12.35 -20.14 -14.77
CA SER A 81 12.41 -19.34 -15.98
C SER A 81 11.96 -17.92 -15.67
N PRO A 82 12.76 -16.90 -16.00
CA PRO A 82 12.35 -15.51 -15.81
C PRO A 82 11.05 -15.23 -16.56
N ASP A 83 10.16 -14.47 -15.91
CA ASP A 83 8.91 -13.97 -16.48
C ASP A 83 9.06 -12.47 -16.83
N PRO A 84 9.59 -12.14 -18.03
CA PRO A 84 9.82 -10.76 -18.44
C PRO A 84 8.51 -9.99 -18.69
N GLU A 85 7.39 -10.68 -18.91
CA GLU A 85 6.10 -10.06 -19.16
C GLU A 85 5.55 -9.47 -17.86
N ASN A 86 5.52 -10.28 -16.79
CA ASN A 86 5.13 -9.83 -15.45
C ASN A 86 6.07 -8.72 -14.93
N LEU A 87 7.39 -8.90 -15.09
CA LEU A 87 8.36 -7.87 -14.72
C LEU A 87 8.13 -6.54 -15.47
N GLY A 88 7.78 -6.63 -16.76
CA GLY A 88 7.46 -5.47 -17.59
C GLY A 88 6.20 -4.75 -17.13
N GLU A 89 5.15 -5.49 -16.76
CA GLU A 89 3.89 -4.93 -16.24
C GLU A 89 4.11 -4.16 -14.94
N VAL A 90 4.79 -4.78 -13.97
CA VAL A 90 5.14 -4.14 -12.69
C VAL A 90 6.00 -2.89 -12.91
N ALA A 91 6.99 -2.96 -13.82
CA ALA A 91 7.83 -1.81 -14.13
C ALA A 91 7.02 -0.67 -14.78
N ALA A 92 6.04 -0.99 -15.62
CA ALA A 92 5.16 -0.01 -16.25
C ALA A 92 4.26 0.68 -15.22
N ASP A 93 3.68 -0.06 -14.28
CA ASP A 93 2.87 0.49 -13.19
C ASP A 93 3.69 1.44 -12.31
N LEU A 94 4.89 1.01 -11.91
CA LEU A 94 5.80 1.87 -11.15
C LEU A 94 6.16 3.14 -11.94
N LEU A 95 6.45 3.03 -13.24
CA LEU A 95 6.69 4.21 -14.07
C LEU A 95 5.48 5.16 -14.11
N GLY A 96 4.26 4.61 -14.16
CA GLY A 96 3.01 5.38 -14.11
C GLY A 96 2.84 6.18 -12.81
N GLU A 97 3.39 5.70 -11.69
CA GLU A 97 3.40 6.43 -10.42
C GLU A 97 4.51 7.48 -10.32
N LEU A 98 5.64 7.25 -10.99
CA LEU A 98 6.85 8.07 -10.83
C LEU A 98 6.94 9.22 -11.84
N VAL A 99 6.43 9.02 -13.05
CA VAL A 99 6.58 9.97 -14.17
C VAL A 99 5.44 10.98 -14.15
N HIS A 100 5.79 12.26 -14.26
CA HIS A 100 4.86 13.38 -14.28
C HIS A 100 4.88 14.12 -15.62
N GLU A 101 3.88 14.96 -15.86
CA GLU A 101 3.85 15.82 -17.04
C GLU A 101 5.07 16.75 -17.07
N GLY A 102 5.82 16.72 -18.18
CA GLY A 102 7.05 17.49 -18.37
C GLY A 102 8.34 16.73 -18.07
N ASP A 103 8.28 15.51 -17.53
CA ASP A 103 9.45 14.65 -17.37
C ASP A 103 10.00 14.17 -18.71
N VAL A 104 11.31 13.96 -18.77
CA VAL A 104 12.00 13.36 -19.92
C VAL A 104 12.39 11.93 -19.57
N LEU A 105 11.78 10.95 -20.25
CA LEU A 105 12.07 9.54 -20.05
C LEU A 105 13.24 9.09 -20.95
N GLY A 106 14.36 8.71 -20.34
CA GLY A 106 15.47 8.07 -21.04
C GLY A 106 15.28 6.56 -21.11
N LEU A 107 15.37 5.97 -22.31
CA LEU A 107 15.23 4.54 -22.53
C LEU A 107 16.53 3.96 -23.08
N ALA A 108 17.00 2.85 -22.49
CA ALA A 108 18.07 2.04 -23.04
C ALA A 108 17.48 0.86 -23.83
N TRP A 109 18.23 0.33 -24.79
CA TRP A 109 17.84 -0.86 -25.54
C TRP A 109 18.32 -2.13 -24.82
N GLY A 110 17.45 -3.13 -24.71
CA GLY A 110 17.77 -4.44 -24.13
C GLY A 110 16.52 -5.25 -23.80
N ARG A 111 16.71 -6.52 -23.48
CA ARG A 111 15.70 -7.31 -22.77
C ARG A 111 16.08 -7.32 -21.29
N SER A 112 15.09 -7.13 -20.42
CA SER A 112 15.23 -7.30 -18.97
C SER A 112 14.89 -8.73 -18.59
#